data_AF-S6G6S4-F1
#
_entry.id   AF-S6G6S4-F1
#
_cell.length_a   1.000
_cell.length_b   1.000
_cell.length_c   1.000
_cell.angle_alpha   90.00
_cell.angle_beta   90.00
_cell.angle_gamma   90.00
#
_symmetry.space_group_name_H-M   'P 1'
#
loop_
_entity.id
_entity.type
_entity.pdbx_description
1 polymer ?
#
loop_
_entity_poly.entity_id
_entity_poly.type
_entity_poly.pdbx_seq_one_letter_code
_entity_poly.pdbx_strand_id
1 'polypeptide(L)'
;MDKKKGRFKYKIKEFNKEKTKELLSRLKIWKTNSDLIRHNYFDNLLKSFFISKESEKKTIIDLFEKKNIEYFLFYTDHKNWQNILDYGIRPVRQLILKPKEEYVVWTYQQKEHTISLEFDVSTRAHFWKWMSDSGFNPKDVMIIGINPKYLAKITKKDWIWDRSKSMAIISEEIEVEAIDWIMIRNYEIYRKAQQAIDKSGLKITLYFGTDGIVKEESRRKNGKTIR
;
A
#
# COMPACT_ATOMS: atom_id res chain seq x y z
N MET A 1 10.24 55.44 -23.02
CA MET A 1 9.21 56.20 -22.27
C MET A 1 7.90 56.06 -23.04
N ASP A 2 6.74 55.71 -22.50
CA ASP A 2 6.41 55.05 -21.25
C ASP A 2 5.01 54.43 -21.40
N LYS A 3 4.72 53.48 -20.51
CA LYS A 3 3.63 52.50 -20.52
C LYS A 3 2.21 53.11 -20.56
N LYS A 4 1.35 52.65 -21.49
CA LYS A 4 -0.12 52.69 -21.30
C LYS A 4 -0.54 51.55 -20.35
N LYS A 5 -0.90 51.93 -19.12
CA LYS A 5 -1.45 51.06 -18.08
C LYS A 5 -2.86 50.60 -18.46
N GLY A 6 -3.02 49.32 -18.79
CA GLY A 6 -4.31 48.63 -18.73
C GLY A 6 -4.69 48.34 -17.28
N ARG A 7 -5.81 48.88 -16.82
CA ARG A 7 -6.39 48.61 -15.49
C ARG A 7 -6.97 47.20 -15.45
N PHE A 8 -6.39 46.29 -14.67
CA PHE A 8 -7.09 45.08 -14.22
C PHE A 8 -8.03 45.45 -13.06
N LYS A 9 -9.34 45.22 -13.24
CA LYS A 9 -10.32 45.23 -12.14
C LYS A 9 -10.26 43.88 -11.44
N TYR A 10 -9.78 43.86 -10.19
CA TYR A 10 -10.01 42.73 -9.29
C TYR A 10 -11.29 42.96 -8.50
N LYS A 11 -12.21 42.00 -8.55
CA LYS A 11 -13.37 41.93 -7.65
C LYS A 11 -12.96 41.07 -6.47
N ILE A 12 -12.61 41.69 -5.33
CA ILE A 12 -12.38 40.97 -4.09
C ILE A 12 -13.76 40.59 -3.54
N LYS A 13 -14.07 39.29 -3.50
CA LYS A 13 -15.17 38.78 -2.68
C LYS A 13 -14.68 38.79 -1.23
N GLU A 14 -15.32 39.58 -0.37
CA GLU A 14 -15.08 39.54 1.07
C GLU A 14 -15.38 38.14 1.61
N PHE A 15 -14.36 37.51 2.18
CA PHE A 15 -14.46 36.22 2.84
C PHE A 15 -15.10 36.43 4.22
N ASN A 16 -16.29 35.86 4.40
CA ASN A 16 -17.06 35.93 5.63
C ASN A 16 -16.30 35.21 6.78
N LYS A 17 -15.92 35.97 7.83
CA LYS A 17 -15.11 35.54 8.98
C LYS A 17 -15.77 34.47 9.85
N GLU A 18 -17.06 34.21 9.70
CA GLU A 18 -17.77 33.21 10.52
C GLU A 18 -17.55 31.78 10.02
N LYS A 19 -17.44 31.55 8.70
CA LYS A 19 -17.19 30.22 8.13
C LYS A 19 -15.77 29.70 8.41
N THR A 20 -14.80 30.58 8.60
CA THR A 20 -13.41 30.18 8.92
C THR A 20 -13.26 29.74 10.37
N LYS A 21 -14.04 30.30 11.32
CA LYS A 21 -14.04 29.83 12.72
C LYS A 21 -14.63 28.43 12.87
N GLU A 22 -15.68 28.10 12.13
CA GLU A 22 -16.28 26.74 12.15
C GLU A 22 -15.38 25.69 11.48
N LEU A 23 -14.67 26.06 10.40
CA LEU A 23 -13.68 25.18 9.76
C LEU A 23 -12.45 24.95 10.64
N LEU A 24 -11.97 25.98 11.33
CA LEU A 24 -10.82 25.87 12.25
C LEU A 24 -11.18 25.12 13.54
N SER A 25 -12.42 25.19 14.03
CA SER A 25 -12.86 24.38 15.16
C SER A 25 -12.99 22.90 14.78
N ARG A 26 -13.53 22.59 13.59
CA ARG A 26 -13.57 21.22 13.05
C ARG A 26 -12.17 20.64 12.82
N LEU A 27 -11.21 21.45 12.33
CA LEU A 27 -9.81 21.05 12.15
C LEU A 27 -9.06 20.86 13.49
N LYS A 28 -9.36 21.67 14.52
CA LYS A 28 -8.80 21.48 15.86
C LYS A 28 -9.31 20.20 16.53
N ILE A 29 -10.60 19.88 16.39
CA ILE A 29 -11.20 18.64 16.91
C ILE A 29 -10.59 17.40 16.23
N TRP A 30 -10.29 17.48 14.92
CA TRP A 30 -9.58 16.41 14.21
C TRP A 30 -8.14 16.23 14.69
N LYS A 31 -7.41 17.32 14.97
CA LYS A 31 -6.04 17.24 15.53
C LYS A 31 -6.02 16.64 16.94
N THR A 32 -6.93 17.06 17.83
CA THR A 32 -6.89 16.59 19.23
C THR A 32 -7.33 15.13 19.40
N ASN A 33 -8.30 14.65 18.62
CA ASN A 33 -8.73 13.25 18.71
C ASN A 33 -7.77 12.28 18.01
N SER A 34 -7.09 12.70 16.94
CA SER A 34 -6.08 11.85 16.29
C SER A 34 -4.81 11.71 17.12
N ASP A 35 -4.42 12.75 17.85
CA ASP A 35 -3.16 12.78 18.62
C ASP A 35 -3.29 12.00 19.94
N LEU A 36 -4.44 12.04 20.61
CA LEU A 36 -4.71 11.26 21.83
C LEU A 36 -4.88 9.75 21.56
N ILE A 37 -5.44 9.37 20.41
CA ILE A 37 -5.56 7.96 19.99
C ILE A 37 -4.22 7.43 19.50
N ARG A 38 -3.42 8.23 18.78
CA ARG A 38 -2.08 7.84 18.31
C ARG A 38 -1.10 7.65 19.47
N HIS A 39 -1.02 8.58 20.43
CA HIS A 39 -0.09 8.42 21.55
C HIS A 39 -0.43 7.20 22.41
N ASN A 40 -1.69 7.01 22.80
CA ASN A 40 -2.07 5.85 23.63
C ASN A 40 -1.96 4.50 22.91
N TYR A 41 -2.21 4.44 21.59
CA TYR A 41 -2.08 3.20 20.84
C TYR A 41 -0.61 2.86 20.60
N PHE A 42 0.22 3.81 20.15
CA PHE A 42 1.64 3.58 19.93
C PHE A 42 2.41 3.33 21.23
N ASP A 43 2.11 4.06 22.32
CA ASP A 43 2.78 3.85 23.61
C ASP A 43 2.38 2.51 24.25
N ASN A 44 1.13 2.05 24.08
CA ASN A 44 0.73 0.70 24.52
C ASN A 44 1.31 -0.40 23.61
N LEU A 45 1.43 -0.16 22.30
CA LEU A 45 2.12 -1.07 21.40
C LEU A 45 3.59 -1.22 21.81
N LEU A 46 4.29 -0.10 22.00
CA LEU A 46 5.70 -0.06 22.41
C LEU A 46 5.93 -0.65 23.80
N LYS A 47 5.04 -0.41 24.78
CA LYS A 47 5.10 -1.06 26.10
C LYS A 47 4.95 -2.58 26.03
N SER A 48 4.24 -3.11 25.04
CA SER A 48 4.11 -4.57 24.85
C SER A 48 5.36 -5.23 24.26
N PHE A 49 6.24 -4.47 23.60
CA PHE A 49 7.50 -4.94 23.01
C PHE A 49 8.63 -5.18 24.01
N PHE A 50 8.57 -4.61 25.22
CA PHE A 50 9.68 -4.67 26.20
C PHE A 50 9.58 -5.80 27.23
N ILE A 51 8.55 -6.66 27.14
CA ILE A 51 8.45 -7.87 27.96
C ILE A 51 8.89 -9.03 27.06
N SER A 52 9.82 -9.85 27.55
CA SER A 52 10.54 -10.95 26.87
C SER A 52 9.66 -12.01 26.20
N LYS A 53 8.82 -11.62 25.25
CA LYS A 53 8.00 -12.47 24.41
C LYS A 53 8.83 -12.86 23.20
N GLU A 54 8.72 -14.13 22.85
CA GLU A 54 9.12 -14.65 21.56
C GLU A 54 8.73 -13.68 20.44
N SER A 55 9.66 -13.42 19.51
CA SER A 55 9.46 -12.49 18.40
C SER A 55 8.12 -12.73 17.72
N GLU A 56 7.32 -11.68 17.55
CA GLU A 56 6.01 -11.80 16.88
C GLU A 56 6.20 -12.18 15.42
N LYS A 57 7.28 -11.72 14.76
CA LYS A 57 7.70 -12.20 13.44
C LYS A 57 7.83 -13.72 13.42
N LYS A 58 8.56 -14.32 14.37
CA LYS A 58 8.69 -15.79 14.45
C LYS A 58 7.33 -16.47 14.62
N THR A 59 6.49 -15.93 15.52
CA THR A 59 5.14 -16.46 15.76
C THR A 59 4.27 -16.44 14.50
N ILE A 60 4.34 -15.35 13.71
CA ILE A 60 3.62 -15.23 12.43
C ILE A 60 4.16 -16.25 11.43
N ILE A 61 5.48 -16.41 11.30
CA ILE A 61 6.07 -17.39 10.38
C ILE A 61 5.66 -18.82 10.75
N ASP A 62 5.70 -19.19 12.03
CA ASP A 62 5.26 -20.51 12.50
C ASP A 62 3.78 -20.75 12.20
N LEU A 63 2.93 -19.73 12.31
CA LEU A 63 1.52 -19.80 11.93
C LEU A 63 1.37 -20.06 10.43
N PHE A 64 2.13 -19.34 9.60
CA PHE A 64 2.09 -19.50 8.14
C PHE A 64 2.43 -20.93 7.72
N GLU A 65 3.45 -21.52 8.34
CA GLU A 65 3.81 -22.92 8.10
C GLU A 65 2.71 -23.88 8.55
N LYS A 66 2.14 -23.68 9.75
CA LYS A 66 1.06 -24.53 10.29
C LYS A 66 -0.24 -24.43 9.50
N LYS A 67 -0.54 -23.27 8.92
CA LYS A 67 -1.79 -22.99 8.20
C LYS A 67 -1.64 -23.08 6.68
N ASN A 68 -0.44 -23.39 6.18
CA ASN A 68 -0.10 -23.41 4.76
C ASN A 68 -0.50 -22.09 4.06
N ILE A 69 -0.21 -20.96 4.70
CA ILE A 69 -0.40 -19.63 4.11
C ILE A 69 0.84 -19.33 3.29
N GLU A 70 0.67 -19.09 1.99
CA GLU A 70 1.80 -18.91 1.07
C GLU A 70 2.31 -17.47 1.04
N TYR A 71 1.39 -16.50 1.08
CA TYR A 71 1.72 -15.10 0.81
C TYR A 71 1.14 -14.14 1.85
N PHE A 72 1.87 -13.05 2.02
CA PHE A 72 1.33 -11.78 2.49
C PHE A 72 0.75 -11.00 1.31
N LEU A 73 -0.39 -10.36 1.51
CA LEU A 73 -1.08 -9.57 0.49
C LEU A 73 -1.03 -8.08 0.82
N PHE A 74 -0.58 -7.30 -0.15
CA PHE A 74 -0.68 -5.84 -0.14
C PHE A 74 -1.56 -5.37 -1.31
N TYR A 75 -2.63 -4.65 -0.99
CA TYR A 75 -3.57 -4.11 -1.95
C TYR A 75 -3.31 -2.62 -2.14
N THR A 76 -3.29 -2.20 -3.40
CA THR A 76 -3.03 -0.80 -3.75
C THR A 76 -3.65 -0.44 -5.10
N ASP A 77 -3.55 0.83 -5.49
CA ASP A 77 -3.97 1.30 -6.79
C ASP A 77 -2.93 0.90 -7.85
N HIS A 78 -3.39 0.46 -9.02
CA HIS A 78 -2.50 0.10 -10.12
C HIS A 78 -1.61 1.25 -10.57
N LYS A 79 -1.96 2.53 -10.31
CA LYS A 79 -1.14 3.69 -10.66
C LYS A 79 0.21 3.69 -9.96
N ASN A 80 0.31 3.02 -8.81
CA ASN A 80 1.53 2.91 -8.01
C ASN A 80 2.54 1.90 -8.56
N TRP A 81 2.19 1.16 -9.63
CA TRP A 81 2.99 0.05 -10.16
C TRP A 81 4.46 0.42 -10.39
N GLN A 82 4.74 1.55 -11.06
CA GLN A 82 6.10 1.94 -11.40
C GLN A 82 6.90 2.29 -10.14
N ASN A 83 6.30 3.02 -9.21
CA ASN A 83 6.94 3.40 -7.95
C ASN A 83 7.35 2.17 -7.15
N ILE A 84 6.46 1.18 -7.09
CA ILE A 84 6.69 -0.07 -6.36
C ILE A 84 7.78 -0.91 -7.01
N LEU A 85 7.84 -0.98 -8.34
CA LEU A 85 8.93 -1.66 -9.04
C LEU A 85 10.27 -0.95 -8.88
N ASP A 86 10.27 0.38 -8.74
CA ASP A 86 11.50 1.18 -8.61
C ASP A 86 12.05 1.17 -7.18
N TYR A 87 11.17 1.17 -6.15
CA TYR A 87 11.56 1.49 -4.77
C TYR A 87 11.02 0.52 -3.71
N GLY A 88 10.27 -0.51 -4.09
CA GLY A 88 9.56 -1.39 -3.17
C GLY A 88 8.32 -0.73 -2.54
N ILE A 89 7.79 -1.33 -1.48
CA ILE A 89 6.63 -0.80 -0.74
C ILE A 89 7.15 -0.02 0.45
N ARG A 90 6.77 1.25 0.57
CA ARG A 90 7.31 2.17 1.59
C ARG A 90 6.20 2.73 2.49
N PRO A 91 6.46 2.97 3.78
CA PRO A 91 5.62 3.85 4.59
C PRO A 91 5.47 5.21 3.90
N VAL A 92 4.34 5.89 4.12
CA VAL A 92 4.00 7.14 3.40
C VAL A 92 5.12 8.20 3.54
N ARG A 93 5.69 8.33 4.73
CA ARG A 93 6.76 9.31 5.00
C ARG A 93 8.07 9.05 4.24
N GLN A 94 8.24 7.84 3.71
CA GLN A 94 9.45 7.37 3.03
C GLN A 94 9.25 7.23 1.51
N LEU A 95 8.07 7.59 0.99
CA LEU A 95 7.80 7.55 -0.44
C LEU A 95 8.77 8.46 -1.21
N ILE A 96 9.27 7.95 -2.33
CA ILE A 96 10.12 8.68 -3.26
C ILE A 96 9.28 8.92 -4.52
N LEU A 97 9.02 10.17 -4.86
CA LEU A 97 8.21 10.54 -6.03
C LEU A 97 9.02 11.38 -7.01
N LYS A 98 8.98 11.00 -8.29
CA LYS A 98 9.54 11.80 -9.39
C LYS A 98 8.71 13.07 -9.59
N PRO A 99 9.26 14.11 -10.24
CA PRO A 99 8.48 15.30 -10.55
C PRO A 99 7.22 14.95 -11.35
N LYS A 100 6.05 15.41 -10.88
CA LYS A 100 4.72 15.15 -11.46
C LYS A 100 4.22 13.71 -11.33
N GLU A 101 4.92 12.86 -10.57
CA GLU A 101 4.40 11.55 -10.21
C GLU A 101 3.29 11.69 -9.17
N GLU A 102 2.18 10.99 -9.38
CA GLU A 102 1.09 10.86 -8.41
C GLU A 102 1.13 9.45 -7.83
N TYR A 103 0.94 9.35 -6.51
CA TYR A 103 0.87 8.07 -5.80
C TYR A 103 -0.41 8.03 -4.97
N VAL A 104 -1.18 6.96 -5.14
CA VAL A 104 -2.47 6.78 -4.46
C VAL A 104 -2.27 5.96 -3.19
N VAL A 105 -2.38 6.60 -2.03
CA VAL A 105 -2.21 5.92 -0.74
C VAL A 105 -3.51 5.27 -0.29
N TRP A 106 -3.53 3.93 -0.20
CA TRP A 106 -4.64 3.20 0.40
C TRP A 106 -4.40 3.02 1.90
N THR A 107 -5.10 3.85 2.68
CA THR A 107 -4.95 3.88 4.14
C THR A 107 -5.41 2.60 4.84
N TYR A 108 -5.99 1.64 4.12
CA TYR A 108 -6.23 0.30 4.65
C TYR A 108 -4.94 -0.36 5.13
N GLN A 109 -3.87 -0.27 4.35
CA GLN A 109 -2.61 -0.98 4.59
C GLN A 109 -1.37 -0.10 4.60
N GLN A 110 -1.44 1.16 4.16
CA GLN A 110 -0.28 2.04 4.12
C GLN A 110 -0.49 3.26 5.03
N LYS A 111 0.42 3.45 5.98
CA LYS A 111 0.39 4.53 6.98
C LYS A 111 1.71 5.29 7.00
N GLU A 112 1.74 6.37 7.78
CA GLU A 112 2.91 7.25 7.92
C GLU A 112 4.20 6.49 8.23
N HIS A 113 4.12 5.52 9.13
CA HIS A 113 5.28 4.80 9.66
C HIS A 113 5.25 3.30 9.42
N THR A 114 4.14 2.77 8.88
CA THR A 114 3.92 1.32 8.80
C THR A 114 3.24 0.88 7.52
N ILE A 115 3.47 -0.38 7.17
CA ILE A 115 2.80 -1.12 6.12
C ILE A 115 2.13 -2.33 6.78
N SER A 116 0.86 -2.56 6.50
CA SER A 116 0.11 -3.72 6.98
C SER A 116 -0.08 -4.70 5.83
N LEU A 117 0.18 -5.97 6.08
CA LEU A 117 0.12 -7.04 5.08
C LEU A 117 -0.93 -8.06 5.54
N GLU A 118 -1.96 -8.28 4.73
CA GLU A 118 -3.02 -9.24 5.04
C GLU A 118 -2.54 -10.67 4.75
N PHE A 119 -2.95 -11.63 5.55
CA PHE A 119 -2.63 -13.03 5.29
C PHE A 119 -3.46 -13.52 4.11
N ASP A 120 -2.89 -14.33 3.22
CA ASP A 120 -3.65 -14.93 2.12
C ASP A 120 -4.58 -16.04 2.62
N VAL A 121 -5.70 -15.64 3.23
CA VAL A 121 -6.73 -16.52 3.77
C VAL A 121 -8.07 -16.29 3.06
N SER A 122 -8.95 -17.30 3.12
CA SER A 122 -10.12 -17.45 2.25
C SER A 122 -11.18 -16.35 2.32
N THR A 123 -11.23 -15.53 3.37
CA THR A 123 -12.35 -14.59 3.52
C THR A 123 -12.13 -13.27 2.80
N ARG A 124 -10.89 -12.73 2.74
CA ARG A 124 -10.50 -11.38 2.20
C ARG A 124 -11.52 -10.26 2.44
N ALA A 125 -12.41 -10.43 3.42
CA ALA A 125 -13.69 -9.74 3.48
C ALA A 125 -13.51 -8.31 3.97
N HIS A 126 -12.49 -8.10 4.80
CA HIS A 126 -12.13 -6.80 5.33
C HIS A 126 -11.69 -5.84 4.22
N PHE A 127 -10.84 -6.28 3.28
CA PHE A 127 -10.41 -5.45 2.17
C PHE A 127 -11.56 -5.09 1.24
N TRP A 128 -12.36 -6.07 0.80
CA TRP A 128 -13.47 -5.82 -0.11
C TRP A 128 -14.54 -4.92 0.50
N LYS A 129 -14.84 -5.10 1.79
CA LYS A 129 -15.72 -4.20 2.54
C LYS A 129 -15.16 -2.78 2.56
N TRP A 130 -13.88 -2.62 2.93
CA TRP A 130 -13.25 -1.30 2.99
C TRP A 130 -13.24 -0.61 1.62
N MET A 131 -12.96 -1.34 0.54
CA MET A 131 -12.98 -0.80 -0.82
C MET A 131 -14.37 -0.30 -1.21
N SER A 132 -15.40 -1.13 -0.97
CA SER A 132 -16.79 -0.77 -1.24
C SER A 132 -17.20 0.49 -0.49
N ASP A 133 -16.87 0.57 0.80
CA ASP A 133 -17.18 1.72 1.66
C ASP A 133 -16.41 3.00 1.22
N SER A 134 -15.25 2.84 0.57
CA SER A 134 -14.40 3.96 0.11
C SER A 134 -14.75 4.46 -1.30
N GLY A 135 -15.56 3.71 -2.06
CA GLY A 135 -15.94 4.05 -3.43
C GLY A 135 -14.84 3.87 -4.48
N PHE A 136 -13.79 3.08 -4.18
CA PHE A 136 -12.76 2.76 -5.17
C PHE A 136 -13.28 1.79 -6.22
N ASN A 137 -12.84 1.94 -7.46
CA ASN A 137 -13.20 1.03 -8.55
C ASN A 137 -12.39 -0.28 -8.42
N PRO A 138 -13.04 -1.46 -8.36
CA PRO A 138 -12.34 -2.73 -8.32
C PRO A 138 -11.36 -2.97 -9.48
N LYS A 139 -11.55 -2.32 -10.64
CA LYS A 139 -10.63 -2.40 -11.79
C LYS A 139 -9.30 -1.68 -11.56
N ASP A 140 -9.28 -0.76 -10.59
CA ASP A 140 -8.09 0.00 -10.25
C ASP A 140 -7.17 -0.75 -9.27
N VAL A 141 -7.63 -1.91 -8.76
CA VAL A 141 -6.89 -2.72 -7.81
C VAL A 141 -5.68 -3.40 -8.46
N MET A 142 -4.55 -3.25 -7.78
CA MET A 142 -3.37 -4.09 -7.88
C MET A 142 -3.18 -4.85 -6.56
N ILE A 143 -2.90 -6.14 -6.66
CA ILE A 143 -2.63 -7.02 -5.51
C ILE A 143 -1.20 -7.50 -5.62
N ILE A 144 -0.46 -7.44 -4.52
CA ILE A 144 0.94 -7.82 -4.46
C ILE A 144 1.09 -8.97 -3.46
N GLY A 145 1.64 -10.08 -3.94
CA GLY A 145 2.02 -11.22 -3.13
C GLY A 145 3.47 -11.11 -2.68
N ILE A 146 3.68 -11.12 -1.38
CA ILE A 146 4.99 -10.95 -0.73
C ILE A 146 5.34 -12.25 -0.03
N ASN A 147 6.57 -12.71 -0.24
CA ASN A 147 7.07 -13.94 0.37
C ASN A 147 7.32 -13.74 1.89
N PRO A 148 6.57 -14.40 2.78
CA PRO A 148 6.70 -14.18 4.22
C PRO A 148 8.08 -14.59 4.75
N LYS A 149 8.61 -15.73 4.29
CA LYS A 149 9.89 -16.27 4.75
C LYS A 149 11.06 -15.39 4.31
N TYR A 150 11.04 -14.94 3.06
CA TYR A 150 12.06 -14.04 2.56
C TYR A 150 11.97 -12.68 3.23
N LEU A 151 10.76 -12.12 3.39
CA LEU A 151 10.54 -10.86 4.11
C LEU A 151 11.08 -10.93 5.54
N ALA A 152 10.84 -12.04 6.25
CA ALA A 152 11.35 -12.24 7.61
C ALA A 152 12.88 -12.21 7.68
N LYS A 153 13.55 -12.73 6.64
CA LYS A 153 15.02 -12.75 6.53
C LYS A 153 15.61 -11.36 6.28
N ILE A 154 14.96 -10.53 5.46
CA ILE A 154 15.53 -9.23 5.06
C ILE A 154 15.13 -8.09 6.01
N THR A 155 13.98 -8.18 6.67
CA THR A 155 13.51 -7.13 7.60
C THR A 155 14.27 -7.20 8.92
N LYS A 156 14.66 -6.03 9.44
CA LYS A 156 15.49 -5.93 10.65
C LYS A 156 14.65 -5.81 11.91
N LYS A 157 13.51 -5.13 11.85
CA LYS A 157 12.62 -4.91 12.99
C LYS A 157 11.70 -6.10 13.18
N ASP A 158 11.24 -6.26 14.41
CA ASP A 158 10.15 -7.20 14.68
C ASP A 158 8.84 -6.71 14.04
N TRP A 159 7.91 -7.63 13.85
CA TRP A 159 6.60 -7.34 13.28
C TRP A 159 5.57 -7.18 14.38
N ILE A 160 4.40 -6.64 14.05
CA ILE A 160 3.24 -6.64 14.96
C ILE A 160 2.13 -7.45 14.31
N TRP A 161 1.51 -8.37 15.05
CA TRP A 161 0.38 -9.14 14.57
C TRP A 161 -0.96 -8.51 14.97
N ASP A 162 -1.68 -7.94 13.99
CA ASP A 162 -3.10 -7.65 14.15
C ASP A 162 -3.92 -8.93 13.91
N ARG A 163 -4.22 -9.63 15.00
CA ARG A 163 -5.04 -10.86 14.97
C ARG A 163 -6.46 -10.63 14.48
N SER A 164 -7.03 -9.44 14.70
CA SER A 164 -8.43 -9.15 14.36
C SER A 164 -8.66 -9.10 12.86
N LYS A 165 -7.64 -8.67 12.11
CA LYS A 165 -7.66 -8.56 10.65
C LYS A 165 -6.76 -9.57 9.96
N SER A 166 -6.08 -10.42 10.72
CA SER A 166 -5.04 -11.33 10.20
C SER A 166 -4.00 -10.56 9.37
N MET A 167 -3.37 -9.55 9.98
CA MET A 167 -2.36 -8.74 9.32
C MET A 167 -1.03 -8.73 10.08
N ALA A 168 0.07 -8.73 9.35
CA ALA A 168 1.39 -8.38 9.86
C ALA A 168 1.67 -6.90 9.60
N ILE A 169 2.04 -6.15 10.63
CA ILE A 169 2.40 -4.73 10.53
C ILE A 169 3.92 -4.63 10.55
N ILE A 170 4.46 -4.04 9.49
CA ILE A 170 5.88 -3.83 9.22
C ILE A 170 6.18 -2.35 9.43
N SER A 171 7.24 -2.03 10.19
CA SER A 171 7.62 -0.64 10.53
C SER A 171 8.89 -0.15 9.81
N GLU A 172 9.14 -0.73 8.63
CA GLU A 172 10.24 -0.41 7.72
C GLU A 172 9.76 -0.57 6.26
N GLU A 173 10.59 -0.18 5.30
CA GLU A 173 10.33 -0.42 3.88
C GLU A 173 10.45 -1.89 3.52
N ILE A 174 9.67 -2.33 2.53
CA ILE A 174 9.70 -3.66 1.96
C ILE A 174 10.41 -3.56 0.62
N GLU A 175 11.60 -4.15 0.54
CA GLU A 175 12.41 -4.19 -0.67
C GLU A 175 11.67 -4.93 -1.80
N VAL A 176 11.93 -4.54 -3.05
CA VAL A 176 11.24 -5.09 -4.24
C VAL A 176 11.49 -6.59 -4.40
N GLU A 177 12.63 -7.07 -3.91
CA GLU A 177 13.05 -8.47 -3.90
C GLU A 177 12.15 -9.37 -3.06
N ALA A 178 11.35 -8.83 -2.13
CA ALA A 178 10.38 -9.60 -1.37
C ALA A 178 9.05 -9.84 -2.10
N ILE A 179 8.85 -9.19 -3.25
CA ILE A 179 7.65 -9.34 -4.07
C ILE A 179 7.83 -10.58 -4.95
N ASP A 180 7.00 -11.61 -4.75
CA ASP A 180 7.01 -12.82 -5.58
C ASP A 180 6.10 -12.65 -6.79
N TRP A 181 4.95 -12.00 -6.61
CA TRP A 181 4.01 -11.78 -7.70
C TRP A 181 3.19 -10.49 -7.55
N ILE A 182 2.70 -10.01 -8.69
CA ILE A 182 1.78 -8.87 -8.78
C ILE A 182 0.62 -9.28 -9.67
N MET A 183 -0.61 -8.98 -9.24
CA MET A 183 -1.81 -9.10 -10.06
C MET A 183 -2.37 -7.72 -10.37
N ILE A 184 -2.57 -7.43 -11.66
CA ILE A 184 -3.12 -6.15 -12.14
C ILE A 184 -4.38 -6.43 -12.96
N ARG A 185 -5.45 -5.67 -12.71
CA ARG A 185 -6.72 -5.81 -13.44
C ARG A 185 -6.87 -4.85 -14.62
N ASN A 186 -6.07 -3.78 -14.66
CA ASN A 186 -6.00 -2.88 -15.80
C ASN A 186 -5.01 -3.41 -16.84
N TYR A 187 -5.49 -3.74 -18.03
CA TYR A 187 -4.68 -4.36 -19.08
C TYR A 187 -3.55 -3.45 -19.59
N GLU A 188 -3.81 -2.15 -19.75
CA GLU A 188 -2.78 -1.21 -20.21
C GLU A 188 -1.62 -1.14 -19.21
N ILE A 189 -1.94 -1.04 -17.91
CA ILE A 189 -0.95 -1.02 -16.85
C ILE A 189 -0.23 -2.37 -16.72
N TYR A 190 -0.95 -3.49 -16.84
CA TYR A 190 -0.35 -4.83 -16.88
C TYR A 190 0.72 -4.92 -17.97
N ARG A 191 0.44 -4.47 -19.20
CA ARG A 191 1.41 -4.50 -20.30
C ARG A 191 2.63 -3.62 -20.03
N LYS A 192 2.45 -2.45 -19.41
CA LYS A 192 3.57 -1.56 -19.02
C LYS A 192 4.43 -2.20 -17.92
N ALA A 193 3.81 -2.76 -16.89
CA ALA A 193 4.49 -3.46 -15.80
C ALA A 193 5.27 -4.68 -16.31
N GLN A 194 4.69 -5.47 -17.22
CA GLN A 194 5.35 -6.62 -17.83
C GLN A 194 6.66 -6.20 -18.53
N GLN A 195 6.59 -5.16 -19.37
CA GLN A 195 7.77 -4.65 -20.06
C GLN A 195 8.84 -4.11 -19.11
N ALA A 196 8.43 -3.48 -18.01
CA ALA A 196 9.37 -2.97 -17.00
C ALA A 196 10.07 -4.12 -16.26
N ILE A 197 9.33 -5.15 -15.84
CA ILE A 197 9.86 -6.35 -15.17
C ILE A 197 10.84 -7.10 -16.09
N ASP A 198 10.46 -7.29 -17.36
CA ASP A 198 11.30 -7.98 -18.34
C ASP A 198 12.63 -7.25 -18.58
N LYS A 199 12.63 -5.91 -18.52
CA LYS A 199 13.84 -5.08 -18.70
C LYS A 199 14.71 -5.00 -17.46
N SER A 200 14.13 -5.03 -16.26
CA SER A 200 14.87 -4.91 -15.00
C SER A 200 15.50 -6.22 -14.55
N GLY A 201 15.03 -7.36 -15.06
CA GLY A 201 15.46 -8.68 -14.61
C GLY A 201 14.89 -9.08 -13.25
N LEU A 202 13.90 -8.33 -12.74
CA LEU A 202 13.18 -8.68 -11.51
C LEU A 202 12.50 -10.03 -11.66
N LYS A 203 12.56 -10.85 -10.60
CA LYS A 203 11.95 -12.18 -10.56
C LYS A 203 10.51 -12.14 -10.03
N ILE A 204 9.71 -11.23 -10.58
CA ILE A 204 8.31 -11.03 -10.19
C ILE A 204 7.41 -11.71 -11.23
N THR A 205 6.50 -12.55 -10.77
CA THR A 205 5.46 -13.13 -11.63
C THR A 205 4.30 -12.15 -11.78
N LEU A 206 3.88 -11.85 -13.01
CA LEU A 206 2.82 -10.88 -13.26
C LEU A 206 1.55 -11.58 -13.76
N TYR A 207 0.46 -11.43 -13.03
CA TYR A 207 -0.85 -11.97 -13.36
C TYR A 207 -1.79 -10.88 -13.86
N PHE A 208 -2.55 -11.19 -14.91
CA PHE A 208 -3.66 -10.36 -15.32
C PHE A 208 -4.95 -10.86 -14.64
N GLY A 209 -5.54 -10.03 -13.78
CA GLY A 209 -6.73 -10.38 -13.03
C GLY A 209 -7.99 -10.16 -13.86
N THR A 210 -8.61 -11.23 -14.35
CA THR A 210 -9.96 -11.19 -14.94
C THR A 210 -10.97 -11.81 -13.98
N ASP A 211 -12.22 -11.35 -14.01
CA ASP A 211 -13.31 -11.75 -13.10
C ASP A 211 -13.36 -13.27 -12.85
N GLY A 212 -12.66 -13.73 -11.80
CA GLY A 212 -12.58 -15.14 -11.40
C GLY A 212 -11.55 -16.02 -12.13
N ILE A 213 -10.76 -15.50 -13.07
CA ILE A 213 -9.73 -16.27 -13.78
C ILE A 213 -8.37 -15.57 -13.68
N VAL A 214 -7.46 -16.19 -12.92
CA VAL A 214 -6.02 -15.87 -12.93
C VAL A 214 -5.43 -16.67 -14.10
N LYS A 215 -5.23 -16.03 -15.25
CA LYS A 215 -4.45 -16.64 -16.34
C LYS A 215 -3.00 -16.25 -16.14
N GLU A 216 -2.15 -17.23 -15.86
CA GLU A 216 -0.72 -17.09 -16.16
C GLU A 216 -0.61 -17.16 -17.69
N GLU A 217 -0.45 -16.02 -18.37
CA GLU A 217 -0.08 -16.06 -19.78
C GLU A 217 1.35 -16.57 -19.87
N SER A 218 1.47 -17.88 -20.08
CA SER A 218 2.73 -18.59 -20.28
C SER A 218 3.66 -17.78 -21.20
N ARG A 219 4.85 -17.46 -20.70
CA ARG A 219 5.92 -16.81 -21.47
C ARG A 219 6.11 -17.54 -22.80
N ARG A 220 5.75 -16.90 -23.91
CA ARG A 220 6.05 -17.42 -25.25
C ARG A 220 7.55 -17.29 -25.50
N LYS A 221 8.35 -18.29 -25.12
CA LYS A 221 9.63 -18.56 -25.78
C LYS A 221 9.35 -19.40 -27.02
N ASN A 222 9.59 -18.82 -28.19
CA ASN A 222 9.64 -19.51 -29.49
C ASN A 222 8.42 -20.38 -29.84
N GLY A 223 7.21 -19.79 -29.82
CA GLY A 223 6.09 -20.30 -30.62
C GLY A 223 5.55 -21.70 -30.27
N LYS A 224 5.90 -22.31 -29.14
CA LYS A 224 5.27 -23.55 -28.68
C LYS A 224 4.77 -23.42 -27.24
N THR A 225 3.46 -23.58 -27.09
CA THR A 225 2.77 -23.76 -25.81
C THR A 225 3.19 -25.10 -25.22
N ILE A 226 3.78 -25.10 -24.04
CA ILE A 226 3.94 -26.31 -23.22
C ILE A 226 2.77 -26.31 -22.24
N ARG A 227 2.01 -27.42 -22.24
CA ARG A 227 0.89 -27.68 -21.34
C ARG A 227 1.39 -28.15 -19.97
#